data_AF-F2R170-F1
#
_entry.id   AF-F2R170-F1
#
_cell.length_a   1.000
_cell.length_b   1.000
_cell.length_c   1.000
_cell.angle_alpha   90.00
_cell.angle_beta   90.00
_cell.angle_gamma   90.00
#
_symmetry.space_group_name_H-M   'P 1'
#
loop_
_entity.id
_entity.type
_entity.pdbx_description
1 polymer ?
#
loop_
_entity_poly.entity_id
_entity_poly.type
_entity_poly.pdbx_seq_one_letter_code
_entity_poly.pdbx_strand_id
1 'polypeptide(L)'
;MPTAIAVTSADLVLPPTDPGTPHAAVLPDPGTQSLDASLADMQQLLARYGHVIAICPGSAPAAVKDRLRAVRSLLESDRIALVGTDLPPLGAAVLVRQLRQLAGCDFSPGVLASAARLLAHYIYAGAVLGSVSRLDRVPVSLGSHLKGWLPGAHFAVLAGPVPQIVRLGNNEETLAGPEFATELLLARGQLQTDWPTTTLVPRWRVQGAVLEAALPDTSPGWWGTGKLVEFAAYLPDLPVLHQLVSSVRRDSCHWCGMELIGDRCGFCGAPLQVGPAPEQGRGQGRGRELGGQSAPALETARQPAPHPTSYAELTPANTQGTGHGTGHGDSYGTAHGTGHGDSYGNAHGTAHGDPHVNPTRALP
;
A
#
# COMPACT_ATOMS: atom_id res chain seq x y z
N MET A 1 -11.33 16.61 -1.67
CA MET A 1 -10.65 17.41 -2.72
C MET A 1 -10.34 16.46 -3.86
N PRO A 2 -10.51 16.83 -5.14
CA PRO A 2 -10.11 15.93 -6.23
C PRO A 2 -8.63 15.57 -6.10
N THR A 3 -8.23 14.38 -6.54
CA THR A 3 -6.83 13.95 -6.58
C THR A 3 -6.65 13.06 -7.80
N ALA A 4 -5.66 13.36 -8.63
CA ALA A 4 -5.33 12.52 -9.76
C ALA A 4 -4.41 11.37 -9.33
N ILE A 5 -4.73 10.14 -9.75
CA ILE A 5 -3.78 9.04 -9.73
C ILE A 5 -3.04 9.05 -11.06
N ALA A 6 -1.72 9.25 -11.02
CA ALA A 6 -0.85 9.21 -12.17
C ALA A 6 0.00 7.94 -12.17
N VAL A 7 0.31 7.42 -13.35
CA VAL A 7 1.10 6.20 -13.53
C VAL A 7 2.21 6.43 -14.56
N THR A 8 3.28 5.66 -14.44
CA THR A 8 4.46 5.77 -15.29
C THR A 8 4.37 4.99 -16.60
N SER A 9 3.29 4.23 -16.80
CA SER A 9 3.06 3.41 -18.00
C SER A 9 1.58 3.08 -18.14
N ALA A 10 1.13 2.87 -19.38
CA ALA A 10 -0.27 2.56 -19.70
C ALA A 10 -0.69 1.15 -19.25
N ASP A 11 0.25 0.20 -19.19
CA ASP A 11 0.01 -1.18 -18.74
C ASP A 11 -0.40 -1.28 -17.26
N LEU A 12 -0.17 -0.24 -16.46
CA LEU A 12 -0.65 -0.12 -15.08
C LEU A 12 -2.12 0.31 -14.98
N VAL A 13 -2.75 0.70 -16.09
CA VAL A 13 -4.13 1.18 -16.11
C VAL A 13 -5.07 0.03 -16.47
N LEU A 14 -5.53 -0.69 -15.45
CA LEU A 14 -6.60 -1.68 -15.63
C LEU A 14 -7.94 -0.99 -15.99
N PRO A 15 -8.81 -1.67 -16.75
CA PRO A 15 -10.17 -1.21 -16.98
C PRO A 15 -10.91 -0.95 -15.66
N PRO A 16 -11.76 0.09 -15.59
CA PRO A 16 -12.59 0.33 -14.42
C PRO A 16 -13.60 -0.81 -14.25
N THR A 17 -13.87 -1.19 -13.01
CA THR A 17 -14.91 -2.17 -12.65
C THR A 17 -16.26 -1.52 -12.38
N ASP A 18 -16.28 -0.20 -12.20
CA ASP A 18 -17.48 0.60 -11.96
C ASP A 18 -17.45 1.91 -12.78
N PRO A 19 -18.62 2.47 -13.17
CA PRO A 19 -18.68 3.68 -14.01
C PRO A 19 -18.17 4.95 -13.34
N GLY A 20 -18.03 4.97 -12.01
CA GLY A 20 -17.66 6.14 -11.23
C GLY A 20 -16.15 6.33 -11.06
N THR A 21 -15.34 5.31 -11.38
CA THR A 21 -13.90 5.32 -11.17
C THR A 21 -13.20 6.35 -12.08
N PRO A 22 -12.51 7.37 -11.51
CA PRO A 22 -11.71 8.33 -12.28
C PRO A 22 -10.65 7.65 -13.15
N HIS A 23 -10.35 8.21 -14.31
CA HIS A 23 -9.23 7.74 -15.14
C HIS A 23 -7.88 8.05 -14.48
N ALA A 24 -6.90 7.15 -14.65
CA ALA A 24 -5.51 7.45 -14.32
C ALA A 24 -4.90 8.36 -15.40
N ALA A 25 -4.03 9.28 -14.98
CA ALA A 25 -3.18 10.03 -15.88
C ALA A 25 -1.94 9.21 -16.21
N VAL A 26 -1.73 8.86 -17.48
CA VAL A 26 -0.51 8.17 -17.92
C VAL A 26 0.54 9.22 -18.22
N LEU A 27 1.65 9.19 -17.49
CA LEU A 27 2.78 10.08 -17.69
C LEU A 27 3.66 9.53 -18.82
N PRO A 28 4.00 10.34 -19.84
CA PRO A 28 4.84 9.88 -20.94
C PRO A 28 6.24 9.44 -20.51
N ASP A 29 6.85 8.58 -21.32
CA ASP A 29 8.23 8.14 -21.10
C ASP A 29 9.21 9.33 -21.20
N PRO A 30 10.12 9.51 -20.22
CA PRO A 30 11.13 10.57 -20.24
C PRO A 30 12.03 10.61 -21.48
N GLY A 31 12.19 9.49 -22.19
CA GLY A 31 12.96 9.37 -23.43
C GLY A 31 12.20 9.85 -24.67
N THR A 32 10.88 9.96 -24.60
CA THR A 32 10.03 10.44 -25.71
C THR A 32 9.51 11.85 -25.48
N GLN A 33 9.52 12.34 -24.24
CA GLN A 33 9.03 13.67 -23.85
C GLN A 33 10.14 14.58 -23.28
N SER A 34 10.12 15.87 -23.66
CA SER A 34 11.01 16.89 -23.08
C SER A 34 10.64 17.23 -21.64
N LEU A 35 11.57 17.85 -20.89
CA LEU A 35 11.30 18.28 -19.51
C LEU A 35 10.19 19.32 -19.44
N ASP A 36 10.22 20.31 -20.34
CA ASP A 36 9.24 21.40 -20.37
C ASP A 36 7.82 20.87 -20.64
N ALA A 37 7.69 19.87 -21.52
CA ALA A 37 6.40 19.23 -21.77
C ALA A 37 5.92 18.45 -20.54
N SER A 38 6.79 17.71 -19.85
CA SER A 38 6.41 17.04 -18.60
C SER A 38 6.01 18.02 -17.49
N LEU A 39 6.65 19.19 -17.41
CA LEU A 39 6.27 20.27 -16.49
C LEU A 39 4.88 20.81 -16.81
N ALA A 40 4.61 21.10 -18.08
CA ALA A 40 3.32 21.60 -18.55
C ALA A 40 2.18 20.60 -18.26
N ASP A 41 2.39 19.32 -18.56
CA ASP A 41 1.41 18.26 -18.29
C ASP A 41 1.11 18.15 -16.79
N MET A 42 2.15 18.19 -15.95
CA MET A 42 1.97 18.14 -14.49
C MET A 42 1.25 19.39 -13.96
N GLN A 43 1.56 20.58 -14.47
CA GLN A 43 0.84 21.81 -14.13
C GLN A 43 -0.63 21.71 -14.51
N GLN A 44 -0.96 21.14 -15.68
CA GLN A 44 -2.34 20.94 -16.10
C GLN A 44 -3.08 19.96 -15.18
N LEU A 45 -2.44 18.87 -14.77
CA LEU A 45 -3.00 17.94 -13.79
C LEU A 45 -3.25 18.63 -12.44
N LEU A 46 -2.29 19.40 -11.93
CA LEU A 46 -2.42 20.14 -10.69
C LEU A 46 -3.50 21.22 -10.76
N ALA A 47 -3.65 21.91 -11.89
CA ALA A 47 -4.70 22.90 -12.09
C ALA A 47 -6.09 22.26 -12.09
N ARG A 48 -6.22 21.06 -12.67
CA ARG A 48 -7.50 20.35 -12.78
C ARG A 48 -7.90 19.62 -11.50
N TYR A 49 -6.95 18.98 -10.83
CA TYR A 49 -7.22 18.08 -9.71
C TYR A 49 -6.69 18.60 -8.37
N GLY A 50 -5.87 19.64 -8.33
CA GLY A 50 -5.29 20.17 -7.10
C GLY A 50 -4.10 19.35 -6.60
N HIS A 51 -4.21 18.02 -6.53
CA HIS A 51 -3.13 17.10 -6.11
C HIS A 51 -2.92 15.98 -7.11
N VAL A 52 -1.69 15.48 -7.18
CA VAL A 52 -1.30 14.33 -8.01
C VAL A 52 -0.55 13.31 -7.14
N ILE A 53 -0.95 12.05 -7.23
CA ILE A 53 -0.25 10.91 -6.66
C ILE A 53 0.31 10.08 -7.80
N ALA A 54 1.62 10.12 -8.01
CA ALA A 54 2.30 9.35 -9.05
C ALA A 54 2.78 8.00 -8.49
N ILE A 55 2.21 6.91 -8.97
CA ILE A 55 2.59 5.54 -8.60
C ILE A 55 3.80 5.11 -9.42
N CYS A 56 4.87 4.76 -8.73
CA CYS A 56 6.16 4.40 -9.31
C CYS A 56 6.52 2.95 -8.92
N PRO A 57 6.31 1.96 -9.80
CA PRO A 57 6.77 0.61 -9.54
C PRO A 57 8.28 0.54 -9.30
N GLY A 58 8.72 -0.44 -8.49
CA GLY A 58 10.12 -0.75 -8.28
C GLY A 58 10.86 -1.14 -9.57
N SER A 59 10.14 -1.60 -10.60
CA SER A 59 10.66 -1.90 -11.94
C SER A 59 10.82 -0.68 -12.85
N ALA A 60 10.26 0.49 -12.50
CA ALA A 60 10.34 1.66 -13.35
C ALA A 60 11.81 2.10 -13.56
N PRO A 61 12.22 2.46 -14.80
CA PRO A 61 13.55 2.95 -15.09
C PRO A 61 13.96 4.15 -14.21
N ALA A 62 15.25 4.28 -13.91
CA ALA A 62 15.76 5.40 -13.10
C ALA A 62 15.37 6.76 -13.69
N ALA A 63 15.45 6.90 -15.02
CA ALA A 63 15.07 8.11 -15.74
C ALA A 63 13.63 8.56 -15.45
N VAL A 64 12.68 7.63 -15.22
CA VAL A 64 11.30 7.96 -14.85
C VAL A 64 11.23 8.55 -13.45
N LYS A 65 11.91 7.92 -12.48
CA LYS A 65 11.96 8.40 -11.10
C LYS A 65 12.64 9.77 -11.03
N ASP A 66 13.72 9.94 -11.78
CA ASP A 66 14.47 11.20 -11.82
C ASP A 66 13.69 12.30 -12.52
N ARG A 67 12.97 12.00 -13.61
CA ARG A 67 12.03 12.93 -14.25
C ARG A 67 10.98 13.43 -13.25
N LEU A 68 10.35 12.52 -12.51
CA LEU A 68 9.33 12.88 -11.53
C LEU A 68 9.87 13.74 -10.39
N ARG A 69 11.07 13.41 -9.88
CA ARG A 69 11.76 14.22 -8.86
C ARG A 69 12.11 15.61 -9.42
N ALA A 70 12.61 15.69 -10.65
CA ALA A 70 12.94 16.95 -11.32
C ALA A 70 11.69 17.82 -11.51
N VAL A 71 10.60 17.26 -12.04
CA VAL A 71 9.31 17.94 -12.20
C VAL A 71 8.80 18.48 -10.87
N ARG A 72 8.79 17.64 -9.82
CA ARG A 72 8.36 18.07 -8.49
C ARG A 72 9.23 19.20 -7.93
N SER A 73 10.55 19.12 -8.12
CA SER A 73 11.50 20.11 -7.60
C SER A 73 11.38 21.44 -8.33
N LEU A 74 11.30 21.43 -9.66
CA LEU A 74 11.20 22.64 -10.49
C LEU A 74 9.85 23.36 -10.35
N LEU A 75 8.78 22.62 -10.02
CA LEU A 75 7.49 23.21 -9.71
C LEU A 75 7.38 23.68 -8.25
N GLU A 76 8.39 23.40 -7.41
CA GLU A 76 8.38 23.68 -5.96
C GLU A 76 7.07 23.25 -5.28
N SER A 77 6.47 22.15 -5.76
CA SER A 77 5.11 21.77 -5.41
C SER A 77 5.10 20.72 -4.31
N ASP A 78 4.41 21.04 -3.21
CA ASP A 78 4.03 20.11 -2.15
C ASP A 78 2.77 19.29 -2.50
N ARG A 79 2.17 19.52 -3.67
CA ARG A 79 0.94 18.87 -4.14
C ARG A 79 1.19 17.62 -5.01
N ILE A 80 2.44 17.17 -5.10
CA ILE A 80 2.84 15.97 -5.85
C ILE A 80 3.41 14.92 -4.89
N ALA A 81 2.71 13.80 -4.74
CA ALA A 81 3.21 12.62 -4.03
C ALA A 81 3.86 11.66 -5.02
N LEU A 82 5.05 11.16 -4.70
CA LEU A 82 5.75 10.12 -5.47
C LEU A 82 5.73 8.84 -4.63
N VAL A 83 4.86 7.90 -5.00
CA VAL A 83 4.58 6.70 -4.19
C VAL A 83 5.23 5.49 -4.85
N GLY A 84 6.24 4.94 -4.19
CA GLY A 84 6.88 3.69 -4.61
C GLY A 84 6.03 2.46 -4.27
N THR A 85 6.11 1.42 -5.10
CA THR A 85 5.57 0.10 -4.78
C THR A 85 6.53 -1.00 -5.22
N ASP A 86 6.73 -2.00 -4.36
CA ASP A 86 7.54 -3.18 -4.65
C ASP A 86 6.71 -4.34 -5.22
N LEU A 87 5.41 -4.13 -5.42
CA LEU A 87 4.55 -5.12 -6.06
C LEU A 87 5.05 -5.46 -7.49
N PRO A 88 4.90 -6.71 -7.92
CA PRO A 88 4.98 -7.09 -9.33
C PRO A 88 4.05 -6.24 -10.22
N PRO A 89 4.33 -6.12 -11.52
CA PRO A 89 3.61 -5.19 -12.40
C PRO A 89 2.08 -5.38 -12.42
N LEU A 90 1.57 -6.61 -12.41
CA LEU A 90 0.13 -6.86 -12.34
C LEU A 90 -0.44 -6.44 -10.98
N GLY A 91 0.27 -6.74 -9.90
CA GLY A 91 -0.08 -6.29 -8.54
C GLY A 91 -0.08 -4.77 -8.42
N ALA A 92 0.88 -4.09 -9.03
CA ALA A 92 0.92 -2.63 -9.10
C ALA A 92 -0.25 -2.05 -9.91
N ALA A 93 -0.65 -2.69 -11.00
CA ALA A 93 -1.82 -2.30 -11.78
C ALA A 93 -3.13 -2.45 -10.98
N VAL A 94 -3.25 -3.51 -10.17
CA VAL A 94 -4.36 -3.69 -9.21
C VAL A 94 -4.35 -2.59 -8.15
N LEU A 95 -3.19 -2.27 -7.57
CA LEU A 95 -3.05 -1.19 -6.60
C LEU A 95 -3.50 0.16 -7.19
N VAL A 96 -3.09 0.47 -8.42
CA VAL A 96 -3.52 1.67 -9.16
C VAL A 96 -5.03 1.70 -9.30
N ARG A 97 -5.66 0.59 -9.67
CA ARG A 97 -7.13 0.51 -9.79
C ARG A 97 -7.82 0.80 -8.46
N GLN A 98 -7.38 0.18 -7.36
CA GLN A 98 -7.96 0.41 -6.03
C GLN A 98 -7.79 1.86 -5.55
N LEU A 99 -6.61 2.46 -5.80
CA LEU A 99 -6.38 3.87 -5.48
C LEU A 99 -7.26 4.80 -6.32
N ARG A 100 -7.51 4.49 -7.59
CA ARG A 100 -8.45 5.27 -8.42
C ARG A 100 -9.87 5.21 -7.87
N GLN A 101 -10.32 4.03 -7.45
CA GLN A 101 -11.65 3.88 -6.83
C GLN A 101 -11.75 4.73 -5.56
N LEU A 102 -10.75 4.65 -4.69
CA LEU A 102 -10.69 5.45 -3.45
C LEU A 102 -10.50 6.95 -3.69
N ALA A 103 -9.90 7.35 -4.82
CA ALA A 103 -9.82 8.76 -5.23
C ALA A 103 -11.20 9.36 -5.55
N GLY A 104 -12.20 8.52 -5.84
CA GLY A 104 -13.60 8.93 -5.95
C GLY A 104 -14.31 9.11 -4.61
N CYS A 105 -13.69 8.69 -3.50
CA CYS A 105 -14.22 8.81 -2.14
C CYS A 105 -13.74 10.10 -1.44
N ASP A 106 -14.18 10.29 -0.20
CA ASP A 106 -13.92 11.46 0.64
C ASP A 106 -12.58 11.43 1.41
N PHE A 107 -11.54 10.84 0.82
CA PHE A 107 -10.21 10.84 1.44
C PHE A 107 -9.42 12.10 1.12
N SER A 108 -8.61 12.55 2.08
CA SER A 108 -7.61 13.58 1.81
C SER A 108 -6.49 13.02 0.92
N PRO A 109 -5.80 13.86 0.13
CA PRO A 109 -4.73 13.39 -0.76
C PRO A 109 -3.63 12.65 0.01
N GLY A 110 -3.31 13.08 1.23
CA GLY A 110 -2.27 12.48 2.05
C GLY A 110 -2.65 11.10 2.59
N VAL A 111 -3.91 10.91 3.02
CA VAL A 111 -4.43 9.59 3.39
C VAL A 111 -4.42 8.67 2.17
N LEU A 112 -4.87 9.15 1.01
CA LEU A 112 -4.89 8.35 -0.22
C LEU A 112 -3.48 7.95 -0.68
N ALA A 113 -2.50 8.85 -0.61
CA ALA A 113 -1.12 8.54 -0.94
C ALA A 113 -0.50 7.50 0.02
N SER A 114 -0.78 7.62 1.31
CA SER A 114 -0.30 6.67 2.32
C SER A 114 -1.04 5.32 2.28
N ALA A 115 -2.31 5.30 1.84
CA ALA A 115 -3.09 4.08 1.69
C ALA A 115 -2.47 3.08 0.71
N ALA A 116 -1.67 3.55 -0.26
CA ALA A 116 -1.00 2.66 -1.20
C ALA A 116 -0.17 1.55 -0.52
N ARG A 117 0.53 1.89 0.58
CA ARG A 117 1.31 0.91 1.37
C ARG A 117 0.40 -0.07 2.12
N LEU A 118 -0.68 0.43 2.71
CA LEU A 118 -1.68 -0.41 3.38
C LEU A 118 -2.27 -1.43 2.39
N LEU A 119 -2.76 -0.94 1.25
CA LEU A 119 -3.42 -1.76 0.23
C LEU A 119 -2.47 -2.81 -0.37
N ALA A 120 -1.19 -2.50 -0.51
CA ALA A 120 -0.19 -3.48 -0.97
C ALA A 120 -0.11 -4.72 -0.06
N HIS A 121 -0.42 -4.60 1.24
CA HIS A 121 -0.50 -5.76 2.14
C HIS A 121 -1.75 -6.62 1.94
N TYR A 122 -2.75 -6.13 1.21
CA TYR A 122 -3.97 -6.88 0.86
C TYR A 122 -3.96 -7.38 -0.59
N ILE A 123 -2.85 -7.21 -1.31
CA ILE A 123 -2.66 -7.72 -2.66
C ILE A 123 -1.68 -8.90 -2.61
N TYR A 124 -2.20 -10.08 -2.90
CA TYR A 124 -1.42 -11.31 -3.02
C TYR A 124 -0.93 -11.45 -4.46
N ALA A 125 0.22 -10.86 -4.74
CA ALA A 125 0.81 -10.81 -6.08
C ALA A 125 1.89 -11.89 -6.24
N GLY A 126 1.75 -12.70 -7.26
CA GLY A 126 2.63 -13.84 -7.53
C GLY A 126 2.68 -14.22 -9.00
N ALA A 127 3.48 -15.24 -9.32
CA ALA A 127 3.52 -15.82 -10.65
C ALA A 127 3.86 -17.31 -10.61
N VAL A 128 3.36 -18.04 -11.60
CA VAL A 128 3.90 -19.35 -11.96
C VAL A 128 5.00 -19.14 -12.99
N LEU A 129 6.21 -19.61 -12.69
CA LEU A 129 7.42 -19.38 -13.47
C LEU A 129 7.96 -20.68 -14.04
N GLY A 130 8.38 -20.64 -15.30
CA GLY A 130 9.12 -21.73 -15.96
C GLY A 130 10.61 -21.75 -15.64
N SER A 131 11.12 -20.75 -14.92
CA SER A 131 12.48 -20.69 -14.39
C SER A 131 12.57 -19.62 -13.30
N VAL A 132 13.41 -19.86 -12.29
CA VAL A 132 13.72 -18.91 -11.20
C VAL A 132 15.21 -18.50 -11.21
N SER A 133 15.96 -18.85 -12.26
CA SER A 133 17.41 -18.62 -12.32
C SER A 133 17.83 -17.14 -12.32
N ARG A 134 16.92 -16.22 -12.66
CA ARG A 134 17.13 -14.77 -12.64
C ARG A 134 16.11 -14.06 -11.74
N LEU A 135 15.49 -14.77 -10.81
CA LEU A 135 14.57 -14.18 -9.85
C LEU A 135 15.39 -13.51 -8.74
N ASP A 136 15.55 -12.20 -8.82
CA ASP A 136 16.38 -11.37 -7.94
C ASP A 136 15.55 -10.47 -7.01
N ARG A 137 14.32 -10.12 -7.41
CA ARG A 137 13.45 -9.17 -6.69
C ARG A 137 12.69 -9.77 -5.51
N VAL A 138 12.53 -11.09 -5.45
CA VAL A 138 11.79 -11.77 -4.38
C VAL A 138 12.80 -12.33 -3.37
N PRO A 139 12.83 -11.86 -2.11
CA PRO A 139 13.81 -12.29 -1.12
C PRO A 139 13.45 -13.65 -0.53
N VAL A 140 13.38 -14.69 -1.36
CA VAL A 140 13.17 -16.07 -0.94
C VAL A 140 14.52 -16.77 -0.78
N SER A 141 14.70 -17.48 0.33
CA SER A 141 15.83 -18.40 0.43
C SER A 141 15.62 -19.52 -0.58
N LEU A 142 16.39 -19.51 -1.66
CA LEU A 142 16.57 -20.64 -2.57
C LEU A 142 17.33 -21.74 -1.81
N GLY A 143 16.72 -22.29 -0.77
CA GLY A 143 17.34 -23.21 0.15
C GLY A 143 17.77 -24.51 -0.54
N SER A 144 18.56 -25.30 0.18
CA SER A 144 19.14 -26.58 -0.23
C SER A 144 18.18 -27.65 -0.84
N HIS A 145 16.87 -27.39 -0.88
CA HIS A 145 15.81 -28.19 -1.49
C HIS A 145 15.69 -28.05 -3.02
N LEU A 146 16.40 -27.09 -3.64
CA LEU A 146 16.43 -26.91 -5.11
C LEU A 146 17.56 -27.69 -5.81
N LYS A 147 18.31 -28.54 -5.08
CA LYS A 147 19.46 -29.31 -5.59
C LYS A 147 19.16 -30.33 -6.70
N GLY A 148 17.90 -30.51 -7.09
CA GLY A 148 17.48 -31.37 -8.19
C GLY A 148 16.85 -30.59 -9.34
N TRP A 149 17.67 -29.87 -10.12
CA TRP A 149 17.23 -29.25 -11.37
C TRP A 149 16.97 -30.33 -12.43
N LEU A 150 15.71 -30.75 -12.52
CA LEU A 150 15.19 -31.48 -13.67
C LEU A 150 14.63 -30.46 -14.68
N PRO A 151 14.92 -30.60 -15.99
CA PRO A 151 14.29 -29.81 -17.03
C PRO A 151 12.75 -29.91 -16.94
N GLY A 152 12.06 -28.78 -17.02
CA GLY A 152 10.58 -28.73 -17.03
C GLY A 152 9.89 -28.54 -15.69
N ALA A 153 10.62 -28.26 -14.59
CA ALA A 153 9.98 -27.87 -13.33
C ALA A 153 9.39 -26.46 -13.41
N HIS A 154 8.18 -26.27 -12.89
CA HIS A 154 7.54 -24.97 -12.68
C HIS A 154 7.58 -24.59 -11.20
N PHE A 155 7.58 -23.28 -10.93
CA PHE A 155 7.61 -22.73 -9.57
C PHE A 155 6.47 -21.74 -9.39
N ALA A 156 5.72 -21.85 -8.29
CA ALA A 156 4.76 -20.82 -7.91
C ALA A 156 5.47 -19.92 -6.90
N VAL A 157 5.52 -18.63 -7.21
CA VAL A 157 6.21 -17.62 -6.41
C VAL A 157 5.18 -16.60 -5.97
N LEU A 158 5.17 -16.28 -4.69
CA LEU A 158 4.44 -15.16 -4.12
C LEU A 158 5.45 -14.06 -3.80
N ALA A 159 5.29 -12.88 -4.38
CA ALA A 159 6.17 -11.73 -4.11
C ALA A 159 5.78 -11.01 -2.81
N GLY A 160 4.48 -11.01 -2.49
CA GLY A 160 3.95 -10.43 -1.26
C GLY A 160 2.51 -10.89 -1.02
N PRO A 161 1.97 -10.69 0.19
CA PRO A 161 2.54 -9.90 1.29
C PRO A 161 3.71 -10.56 2.02
N VAL A 162 3.77 -11.90 2.02
CA VAL A 162 4.89 -12.68 2.56
C VAL A 162 5.56 -13.43 1.42
N PRO A 163 6.83 -13.13 1.08
CA PRO A 163 7.53 -13.79 -0.01
C PRO A 163 7.62 -15.32 0.18
N GLN A 164 7.19 -16.08 -0.84
CA GLN A 164 7.22 -17.55 -0.81
C GLN A 164 7.55 -18.12 -2.19
N ILE A 165 8.17 -19.29 -2.21
CA ILE A 165 8.41 -20.07 -3.42
C ILE A 165 8.08 -21.52 -3.13
N VAL A 166 7.29 -22.14 -4.00
CA VAL A 166 6.98 -23.57 -3.95
C VAL A 166 7.16 -24.18 -5.33
N ARG A 167 7.66 -25.42 -5.35
CA ARG A 167 7.80 -26.17 -6.60
C ARG A 167 6.47 -26.85 -6.95
N LEU A 168 5.99 -26.66 -8.17
CA LEU A 168 4.79 -27.36 -8.65
C LEU A 168 5.07 -28.87 -8.78
N GLY A 169 4.11 -29.68 -8.34
CA GLY A 169 4.19 -31.15 -8.37
C GLY A 169 4.68 -31.80 -7.07
N ASN A 170 5.08 -31.02 -6.06
CA ASN A 170 5.25 -31.50 -4.70
C ASN A 170 3.96 -31.24 -3.91
N ASN A 171 3.29 -32.30 -3.43
CA ASN A 171 1.95 -32.17 -2.83
C ASN A 171 1.95 -31.58 -1.41
N GLU A 172 3.11 -31.41 -0.78
CA GLU A 172 3.23 -30.96 0.61
C GLU A 172 3.41 -29.44 0.75
N GLU A 173 4.02 -28.77 -0.23
CA GLU A 173 4.33 -27.34 -0.17
C GLU A 173 3.33 -26.52 -0.98
N THR A 174 2.75 -25.49 -0.36
CA THR A 174 1.73 -24.65 -0.99
C THR A 174 1.86 -23.20 -0.59
N LEU A 175 1.44 -22.30 -1.48
CA LEU A 175 1.40 -20.88 -1.18
C LEU A 175 0.33 -20.57 -0.12
N ALA A 176 0.71 -19.79 0.88
CA ALA A 176 -0.23 -19.18 1.80
C ALA A 176 -1.18 -18.25 1.03
N GLY A 177 -2.45 -18.30 1.38
CA GLY A 177 -3.50 -17.53 0.72
C GLY A 177 -4.08 -16.44 1.61
N PRO A 178 -4.90 -15.55 1.03
CA PRO A 178 -5.64 -14.55 1.79
C PRO A 178 -6.64 -15.21 2.75
N GLU A 179 -6.83 -14.59 3.92
CA GLU A 179 -7.86 -14.96 4.91
C GLU A 179 -9.17 -14.19 4.72
N PHE A 180 -9.30 -13.50 3.59
CA PHE A 180 -10.43 -12.66 3.23
C PHE A 180 -10.90 -12.98 1.81
N ALA A 181 -12.13 -12.58 1.47
CA ALA A 181 -12.69 -12.80 0.15
C ALA A 181 -11.92 -11.98 -0.91
N THR A 182 -11.51 -12.64 -1.98
CA THR A 182 -10.78 -12.02 -3.08
C THR A 182 -11.37 -12.36 -4.43
N GLU A 183 -11.11 -11.48 -5.40
CA GLU A 183 -11.07 -11.81 -6.83
C GLU A 183 -9.64 -12.12 -7.26
N LEU A 184 -9.49 -12.80 -8.40
CA LEU A 184 -8.19 -13.15 -8.96
C LEU A 184 -8.05 -12.54 -10.36
N LEU A 185 -7.00 -11.74 -10.56
CA LEU A 185 -6.59 -11.28 -11.88
C LEU A 185 -5.42 -12.12 -12.36
N LEU A 186 -5.48 -12.58 -13.61
CA LEU A 186 -4.43 -13.34 -14.27
C LEU A 186 -3.88 -12.58 -15.47
N ALA A 187 -2.58 -12.69 -15.71
CA ALA A 187 -1.96 -12.23 -16.93
C ALA A 187 -0.99 -13.27 -17.47
N ARG A 188 -1.24 -13.76 -18.69
CA ARG A 188 -0.53 -14.90 -19.26
C ARG A 188 0.65 -14.43 -20.12
N GLY A 189 1.83 -14.95 -19.82
CA GLY A 189 3.00 -14.85 -20.68
C GLY A 189 3.17 -16.08 -21.57
N GLN A 190 4.42 -16.48 -21.78
CA GLN A 190 4.77 -17.59 -22.68
C GLN A 190 4.55 -18.98 -22.05
N LEU A 191 4.23 -19.04 -20.75
CA LEU A 191 4.02 -20.31 -20.05
C LEU A 191 2.58 -20.79 -20.23
N GLN A 192 2.41 -22.02 -20.69
CA GLN A 192 1.11 -22.66 -20.80
C GLN A 192 0.83 -23.47 -19.53
N THR A 193 0.01 -22.90 -18.64
CA THR A 193 -0.44 -23.58 -17.42
C THR A 193 -1.78 -23.02 -16.98
N ASP A 194 -2.63 -23.91 -16.47
CA ASP A 194 -3.91 -23.63 -15.83
C ASP A 194 -3.83 -23.70 -14.30
N TRP A 195 -2.63 -23.92 -13.73
CA TRP A 195 -2.44 -24.11 -12.29
C TRP A 195 -3.06 -23.00 -11.42
N PRO A 196 -2.96 -21.69 -11.77
CA PRO A 196 -3.65 -20.67 -11.00
C PRO A 196 -5.18 -20.89 -10.93
N THR A 197 -5.78 -21.31 -12.03
CA THR A 197 -7.24 -21.58 -12.08
C THR A 197 -7.63 -22.91 -11.46
N THR A 198 -6.84 -23.98 -11.64
CA THR A 198 -7.21 -25.33 -11.20
C THR A 198 -6.78 -25.62 -9.76
N THR A 199 -5.75 -24.95 -9.26
CA THR A 199 -5.18 -25.19 -7.93
C THR A 199 -5.31 -23.98 -7.00
N LEU A 200 -4.91 -22.78 -7.46
CA LEU A 200 -4.89 -21.59 -6.60
C LEU A 200 -6.30 -21.13 -6.22
N VAL A 201 -7.20 -21.04 -7.20
CA VAL A 201 -8.60 -20.59 -7.00
C VAL A 201 -9.34 -21.41 -5.94
N PRO A 202 -9.43 -22.75 -6.02
CA PRO A 202 -10.08 -23.55 -4.98
C PRO A 202 -9.39 -23.43 -3.62
N ARG A 203 -8.05 -23.40 -3.61
CA ARG A 203 -7.26 -23.40 -2.38
C ARG A 203 -7.39 -22.10 -1.59
N TRP A 204 -7.33 -20.97 -2.29
CA TRP A 204 -7.50 -19.64 -1.71
C TRP A 204 -8.98 -19.27 -1.55
N ARG A 205 -9.90 -20.16 -1.92
CA ARG A 205 -11.35 -19.95 -1.84
C ARG A 205 -11.75 -18.63 -2.50
N VAL A 206 -11.19 -18.34 -3.67
CA VAL A 206 -11.51 -17.14 -4.47
C VAL A 206 -13.00 -17.21 -4.78
N GLN A 207 -13.78 -16.29 -4.19
CA GLN A 207 -15.25 -16.30 -4.30
C GLN A 207 -15.77 -15.51 -5.50
N GLY A 208 -14.98 -14.55 -5.99
CA GLY A 208 -15.35 -13.70 -7.12
C GLY A 208 -14.87 -14.24 -8.46
N ALA A 209 -14.93 -13.37 -9.48
CA ALA A 209 -14.51 -13.72 -10.84
C ALA A 209 -12.99 -13.94 -10.93
N VAL A 210 -12.60 -14.88 -11.80
CA VAL A 210 -11.24 -14.91 -12.36
C VAL A 210 -11.24 -14.06 -13.61
N LEU A 211 -10.51 -12.95 -13.56
CA LEU A 211 -10.39 -12.01 -14.65
C LEU A 211 -9.05 -12.22 -15.36
N GLU A 212 -9.02 -11.94 -16.67
CA GLU A 212 -7.78 -11.90 -17.43
C GLU A 212 -7.45 -10.47 -17.87
N ALA A 213 -6.18 -10.12 -17.82
CA ALA A 213 -5.62 -8.88 -18.34
C ALA A 213 -4.44 -9.19 -19.28
N ALA A 214 -4.09 -8.21 -20.11
CA ALA A 214 -2.84 -8.26 -20.85
C ALA A 214 -1.66 -8.30 -19.87
N LEU A 215 -0.62 -9.06 -20.20
CA LEU A 215 0.60 -9.09 -19.42
C LEU A 215 1.30 -7.72 -19.49
N PRO A 216 1.57 -7.06 -18.34
CA PRO A 216 2.33 -5.82 -18.35
C PRO A 216 3.72 -6.03 -18.95
N ASP A 217 4.20 -5.06 -19.73
CA ASP A 217 5.43 -5.19 -20.53
C ASP A 217 6.67 -5.38 -19.64
N THR A 218 6.63 -4.84 -18.43
CA THR A 218 7.73 -4.94 -17.46
C THR A 218 7.76 -6.26 -16.69
N SER A 219 6.74 -7.13 -16.83
CA SER A 219 6.62 -8.38 -16.08
C SER A 219 7.75 -9.37 -16.36
N PRO A 220 8.16 -9.64 -17.62
CA PRO A 220 9.28 -10.56 -17.88
C PRO A 220 10.61 -10.09 -17.26
N GLY A 221 10.83 -8.77 -17.22
CA GLY A 221 12.00 -8.18 -16.58
C GLY A 221 11.93 -8.25 -15.06
N TRP A 222 10.75 -8.04 -14.47
CA TRP A 222 10.53 -8.12 -13.02
C TRP A 222 10.71 -9.55 -12.50
N TRP A 223 10.15 -10.55 -13.19
CA TRP A 223 10.21 -11.97 -12.81
C TRP A 223 11.48 -12.69 -13.31
N GLY A 224 12.30 -12.04 -14.12
CA GLY A 224 13.51 -12.62 -14.70
C GLY A 224 13.28 -13.64 -15.83
N THR A 225 12.02 -13.86 -16.27
CA THR A 225 11.65 -14.79 -17.34
C THR A 225 10.34 -14.35 -18.02
N GLY A 226 10.21 -14.57 -19.33
CA GLY A 226 8.93 -14.41 -20.06
C GLY A 226 8.03 -15.64 -20.03
N LYS A 227 8.57 -16.79 -19.57
CA LYS A 227 7.80 -18.02 -19.34
C LYS A 227 7.11 -17.92 -17.98
N LEU A 228 6.05 -17.13 -17.91
CA LEU A 228 5.27 -16.94 -16.69
C LEU A 228 3.76 -16.89 -16.93
N VAL A 229 3.01 -17.08 -15.84
CA VAL A 229 1.63 -16.61 -15.68
C VAL A 229 1.59 -15.82 -14.37
N GLU A 230 1.37 -14.51 -14.46
CA GLU A 230 1.27 -13.62 -13.30
C GLU A 230 -0.16 -13.66 -12.75
N PHE A 231 -0.28 -13.55 -11.44
CA PHE A 231 -1.57 -13.49 -10.77
C PHE A 231 -1.55 -12.46 -9.63
N ALA A 232 -2.69 -11.84 -9.38
CA ALA A 232 -2.89 -10.95 -8.25
C ALA A 232 -4.28 -11.23 -7.66
N ALA A 233 -4.32 -11.70 -6.40
CA ALA A 233 -5.56 -11.78 -5.64
C ALA A 233 -5.73 -10.50 -4.81
N TYR A 234 -6.94 -9.93 -4.83
CA TYR A 234 -7.20 -8.60 -4.27
C TYR A 234 -8.63 -8.47 -3.74
N LEU A 235 -8.84 -7.45 -2.90
CA LEU A 235 -10.15 -7.04 -2.40
C LEU A 235 -10.93 -6.31 -3.51
N PRO A 236 -12.07 -6.85 -3.98
CA PRO A 236 -12.81 -6.26 -5.10
C PRO A 236 -13.76 -5.13 -4.66
N ASP A 237 -14.22 -5.17 -3.41
CA ASP A 237 -15.32 -4.33 -2.94
C ASP A 237 -14.83 -2.95 -2.45
N LEU A 238 -15.29 -1.89 -3.13
CA LEU A 238 -14.99 -0.51 -2.73
C LEU A 238 -15.41 -0.18 -1.28
N PRO A 239 -16.59 -0.61 -0.77
CA PRO A 239 -16.93 -0.38 0.64
C PRO A 239 -15.93 -1.02 1.62
N VAL A 240 -15.37 -2.19 1.28
CA VAL A 240 -14.35 -2.86 2.11
C VAL A 240 -13.03 -2.09 2.04
N LEU A 241 -12.62 -1.63 0.85
CA LEU A 241 -11.44 -0.79 0.68
C LEU A 241 -11.55 0.53 1.46
N HIS A 242 -12.71 1.19 1.38
CA HIS A 242 -12.97 2.42 2.12
C HIS A 242 -12.91 2.18 3.62
N GLN A 243 -13.56 1.12 4.11
CA GLN A 243 -13.55 0.75 5.53
C GLN A 243 -12.15 0.44 6.04
N LEU A 244 -11.34 -0.28 5.26
CA LEU A 244 -9.95 -0.55 5.61
C LEU A 244 -9.17 0.74 5.82
N VAL A 245 -9.25 1.68 4.87
CA VAL A 245 -8.52 2.95 4.94
C VAL A 245 -9.07 3.85 6.04
N SER A 246 -10.40 3.90 6.23
CA SER A 246 -11.04 4.77 7.22
C SER A 246 -10.86 4.29 8.66
N SER A 247 -10.66 2.98 8.87
CA SER A 247 -10.42 2.38 10.19
C SER A 247 -9.03 2.66 10.76
N VAL A 248 -8.07 3.05 9.93
CA VAL A 248 -6.70 3.34 10.39
C VAL A 248 -6.63 4.73 11.01
N ARG A 249 -5.93 4.83 12.16
CA ARG A 249 -5.68 6.11 12.84
C ARG A 249 -5.02 7.10 11.88
N ARG A 250 -5.58 8.30 11.84
CA ARG A 250 -5.08 9.42 11.05
C ARG A 250 -4.24 10.33 11.93
N ASP A 251 -3.13 10.80 11.37
CA ASP A 251 -2.23 11.77 11.99
C ASP A 251 -1.91 12.88 10.99
N SER A 252 -1.45 14.02 11.49
CA SER A 252 -0.92 15.09 10.65
C SER A 252 0.60 14.99 10.56
N CYS A 253 1.13 15.08 9.35
CA CYS A 253 2.57 15.12 9.14
C CYS A 253 3.17 16.34 9.83
N HIS A 254 4.13 16.12 10.73
CA HIS A 254 4.78 17.21 11.47
C HIS A 254 5.60 18.17 10.56
N TRP A 255 5.95 17.73 9.34
CA TRP A 255 6.77 18.50 8.41
C TRP A 255 5.92 19.30 7.42
N CYS A 256 5.05 18.62 6.66
CA CYS A 256 4.26 19.27 5.60
C CYS A 256 2.78 19.45 5.93
N GLY A 257 2.33 19.08 7.14
CA GLY A 257 0.94 19.27 7.59
C GLY A 257 -0.10 18.33 6.98
N MET A 258 0.23 17.57 5.93
CA MET A 258 -0.72 16.64 5.29
C MET A 258 -1.20 15.57 6.25
N GLU A 259 -2.50 15.31 6.25
CA GLU A 259 -3.11 14.16 6.94
C GLU A 259 -2.59 12.86 6.31
N LEU A 260 -2.28 11.86 7.12
CA LEU A 260 -1.76 10.58 6.65
C LEU A 260 -2.15 9.43 7.56
N ILE A 261 -1.95 8.22 7.05
CA ILE A 261 -2.05 6.97 7.80
C ILE A 261 -0.72 6.21 7.72
N GLY A 262 -0.48 5.31 8.69
CA GLY A 262 0.76 4.52 8.75
C GLY A 262 1.89 5.26 9.47
N ASP A 263 3.13 5.10 9.01
CA ASP A 263 4.34 5.58 9.67
C ASP A 263 5.16 6.58 8.82
N ARG A 264 4.73 6.88 7.59
CA ARG A 264 5.41 7.84 6.70
C ARG A 264 4.43 8.62 5.83
N CYS A 265 4.71 9.91 5.65
CA CYS A 265 3.94 10.79 4.78
C CYS A 265 4.15 10.46 3.29
N GLY A 266 3.06 10.25 2.55
CA GLY A 266 3.13 10.00 1.09
C GLY A 266 3.64 11.17 0.24
N PHE A 267 3.62 12.41 0.76
CA PHE A 267 4.10 13.60 0.04
C PHE A 267 5.57 13.91 0.33
N CYS A 268 5.92 14.23 1.57
CA CYS A 268 7.29 14.62 1.91
C CYS A 268 8.20 13.45 2.32
N GLY A 269 7.65 12.25 2.54
CA GLY A 269 8.43 11.08 3.00
C GLY A 269 8.85 11.13 4.47
N ALA A 270 8.52 12.21 5.20
CA ALA A 270 8.84 12.33 6.61
C ALA A 270 8.21 11.18 7.41
N PRO A 271 8.99 10.50 8.28
CA PRO A 271 8.43 9.51 9.17
C PRO A 271 7.53 10.19 10.21
N LEU A 272 6.45 9.52 10.59
CA LEU A 272 5.71 9.93 11.78
C LEU A 272 6.56 9.65 13.01
N GLN A 273 6.77 10.69 13.81
CA GLN A 273 7.38 10.55 15.12
C GLN A 273 6.39 9.82 16.01
N VAL A 274 6.63 8.54 16.27
CA VAL A 274 5.98 7.86 17.39
C VAL A 274 6.65 8.42 18.64
N GLY A 275 6.04 9.43 19.26
CA GLY A 275 6.50 9.91 20.55
C GLY A 275 6.55 8.74 21.54
N PRO A 276 7.48 8.73 22.52
CA PRO A 276 7.42 7.74 23.58
C PRO A 276 6.01 7.78 24.18
N ALA A 277 5.39 6.60 24.31
CA ALA A 277 4.08 6.49 24.95
C ALA A 277 4.12 7.28 26.26
N PRO A 278 3.12 8.14 26.56
CA PRO A 278 3.14 8.86 27.81
C PRO A 278 3.25 7.83 28.93
N GLU A 279 4.36 7.86 29.66
CA GLU A 279 4.53 7.08 30.87
C GLU A 279 3.30 7.40 31.71
N GLN A 280 2.39 6.44 31.82
CA GLN A 280 1.27 6.55 32.73
C GLN A 280 1.89 6.80 34.08
N GLY A 281 1.73 8.04 34.56
CA GLY A 281 2.32 8.50 35.80
C GLY A 281 2.01 7.47 36.87
N ARG A 282 3.03 6.73 37.29
CA ARG A 282 3.03 6.05 38.58
C ARG A 282 2.90 7.16 39.59
N GLY A 283 1.66 7.46 39.96
CA GLY A 283 1.32 8.31 41.08
C GLY A 283 2.03 7.74 42.30
N GLN A 284 3.16 8.34 42.66
CA GLN A 284 3.70 8.23 44.00
C GLN A 284 2.69 8.92 44.91
N GLY A 285 1.81 8.12 45.49
CA GLY A 285 1.04 8.50 46.66
C GLY A 285 2.01 8.84 47.79
N ARG A 286 2.36 10.12 47.91
CA ARG A 286 2.79 10.68 49.19
C ARG A 286 1.54 11.05 49.95
N GLY A 287 1.12 10.15 50.83
CA GLY A 287 0.18 10.45 51.90
C GLY A 287 0.71 11.64 52.70
N ARG A 288 -0.09 12.70 52.75
CA ARG A 288 0.02 13.74 53.77
C ARG A 288 -1.39 13.98 54.28
N GLU A 289 -1.72 13.23 55.33
CA GLU A 289 -2.85 13.50 56.21
C GLU A 289 -2.69 14.90 56.80
N LEU A 290 -3.60 15.81 56.45
CA LEU A 290 -3.92 16.97 57.25
C LEU A 290 -5.45 17.11 57.26
N GLY A 291 -6.00 16.99 58.46
CA GLY A 291 -7.42 16.81 58.73
C GLY A 291 -8.29 17.99 58.34
N GLY A 292 -9.49 17.65 57.86
CA GLY A 292 -10.63 18.55 57.80
C GLY A 292 -11.71 18.05 58.75
N GLN A 293 -12.06 18.86 59.74
CA GLN A 293 -13.40 18.85 60.32
C GLN A 293 -13.92 20.27 60.30
N SER A 294 -15.05 20.45 59.61
CA SER A 294 -16.24 21.22 60.03
C SER A 294 -16.90 21.92 58.83
N ALA A 295 -18.05 21.39 58.40
CA ALA A 295 -19.14 22.17 57.80
C ALA A 295 -19.96 22.82 58.96
N PRO A 296 -20.82 23.85 58.75
CA PRO A 296 -22.12 23.68 58.06
C PRO A 296 -22.61 24.91 57.23
N ALA A 297 -23.36 24.71 56.15
CA ALA A 297 -24.83 24.86 55.97
C ALA A 297 -25.34 26.24 55.49
N LEU A 298 -26.14 26.22 54.41
CA LEU A 298 -27.45 26.89 54.16
C LEU A 298 -27.80 26.65 52.67
N GLU A 299 -28.74 25.78 52.30
CA GLU A 299 -30.21 25.97 52.25
C GLU A 299 -30.67 26.99 51.20
N THR A 300 -31.45 26.55 50.18
CA THR A 300 -32.86 26.95 49.92
C THR A 300 -33.36 26.64 48.47
N ALA A 301 -34.52 25.96 48.42
CA ALA A 301 -35.67 26.01 47.46
C ALA A 301 -35.63 25.54 45.98
N ARG A 302 -36.37 24.44 45.76
CA ARG A 302 -37.61 24.22 44.92
C ARG A 302 -37.88 25.04 43.62
N GLN A 303 -37.96 24.28 42.51
CA GLN A 303 -38.78 24.27 41.25
C GLN A 303 -40.02 25.22 41.08
N PRO A 304 -40.68 25.34 39.87
CA PRO A 304 -40.49 24.75 38.52
C PRO A 304 -40.63 25.74 37.30
N ALA A 305 -40.67 25.19 36.07
CA ALA A 305 -40.68 25.78 34.71
C ALA A 305 -41.86 26.71 34.29
N PRO A 306 -41.75 27.35 33.10
CA PRO A 306 -42.78 27.15 32.06
C PRO A 306 -42.27 27.06 30.59
N HIS A 307 -43.19 26.62 29.72
CA HIS A 307 -43.14 26.28 28.28
C HIS A 307 -42.72 27.40 27.29
N PRO A 308 -42.59 27.08 25.97
CA PRO A 308 -43.74 27.30 25.07
C PRO A 308 -44.08 26.19 24.04
N THR A 309 -45.37 26.20 23.71
CA THR A 309 -46.20 25.70 22.58
C THR A 309 -45.53 25.55 21.20
N SER A 310 -45.70 24.42 20.48
CA SER A 310 -46.83 23.94 19.64
C SER A 310 -46.89 24.54 18.23
N TYR A 311 -46.68 23.69 17.21
CA TYR A 311 -47.46 23.68 15.96
C TYR A 311 -47.69 22.23 15.48
N ALA A 312 -48.93 22.01 15.02
CA ALA A 312 -49.62 20.78 14.62
C ALA A 312 -49.07 20.20 13.28
N GLU A 313 -48.93 18.88 13.15
CA GLU A 313 -49.88 17.93 12.50
C GLU A 313 -49.56 17.78 10.99
N LEU A 314 -49.21 16.59 10.49
CA LEU A 314 -50.14 15.59 9.96
C LEU A 314 -49.43 14.23 9.75
N THR A 315 -50.04 13.15 10.21
CA THR A 315 -49.86 11.76 9.73
C THR A 315 -51.22 11.22 9.27
N PRO A 316 -51.26 10.24 8.36
CA PRO A 316 -51.45 8.85 8.82
C PRO A 316 -50.56 7.83 8.06
N ALA A 317 -49.96 6.88 8.79
CA ALA A 317 -50.27 5.44 8.80
C ALA A 317 -50.08 4.71 7.45
N ASN A 318 -49.38 3.59 7.34
CA ASN A 318 -49.48 2.42 8.21
C ASN A 318 -48.31 1.42 8.03
N THR A 319 -48.05 0.69 9.13
CA THR A 319 -47.34 -0.59 9.35
C THR A 319 -47.10 -1.51 8.12
N GLN A 320 -45.98 -2.24 8.03
CA GLN A 320 -45.68 -3.45 8.81
C GLN A 320 -44.17 -3.69 9.00
N GLY A 321 -43.82 -4.16 10.19
CA GLY A 321 -42.48 -4.63 10.54
C GLY A 321 -42.38 -6.16 10.58
N THR A 322 -41.14 -6.62 10.55
CA THR A 322 -40.54 -7.83 11.17
C THR A 322 -39.03 -7.57 11.05
N GLY A 323 -38.16 -7.62 12.06
CA GLY A 323 -38.17 -8.35 13.32
C GLY A 323 -37.09 -9.44 13.26
N HIS A 324 -36.06 -9.35 14.12
CA HIS A 324 -34.94 -10.26 14.39
C HIS A 324 -33.63 -10.03 13.59
N GLY A 325 -32.44 -9.99 14.18
CA GLY A 325 -32.03 -10.23 15.57
C GLY A 325 -30.59 -9.78 15.83
N THR A 326 -30.34 -9.41 17.07
CA THR A 326 -29.05 -9.09 17.71
C THR A 326 -28.20 -10.34 17.93
N GLY A 327 -26.87 -10.23 17.80
CA GLY A 327 -25.95 -11.28 18.25
C GLY A 327 -24.48 -11.07 17.85
N HIS A 328 -23.74 -10.36 18.71
CA HIS A 328 -22.33 -10.53 19.10
C HIS A 328 -21.18 -10.79 18.09
N GLY A 329 -20.07 -10.08 18.32
CA GLY A 329 -18.73 -10.49 17.87
C GLY A 329 -17.64 -9.45 18.03
N ASP A 330 -17.33 -9.06 19.28
CA ASP A 330 -16.15 -8.27 19.63
C ASP A 330 -14.88 -9.11 19.56
N SER A 331 -13.93 -8.71 18.71
CA SER A 331 -12.48 -9.05 18.67
C SER A 331 -12.07 -8.75 17.22
N TYR A 332 -11.05 -7.95 16.90
CA TYR A 332 -9.63 -8.25 17.08
C TYR A 332 -8.83 -6.95 17.22
N GLY A 333 -8.18 -6.78 18.37
CA GLY A 333 -7.02 -5.95 18.56
C GLY A 333 -5.88 -6.81 19.11
N THR A 334 -4.67 -6.49 18.70
CA THR A 334 -3.38 -6.99 19.22
C THR A 334 -2.82 -8.29 18.64
N ALA A 335 -1.92 -8.14 17.65
CA ALA A 335 -0.62 -8.83 17.44
C ALA A 335 -0.21 -8.53 15.98
N HIS A 336 0.96 -7.99 15.60
CA HIS A 336 2.31 -8.20 16.08
C HIS A 336 3.18 -6.97 15.80
N GLY A 337 4.01 -6.60 16.78
CA GLY A 337 5.28 -5.90 16.54
C GLY A 337 6.37 -6.68 17.25
N THR A 338 7.35 -7.21 16.50
CA THR A 338 8.77 -7.38 16.88
C THR A 338 9.54 -8.12 15.78
N GLY A 339 10.73 -7.59 15.44
CA GLY A 339 11.79 -8.21 14.63
C GLY A 339 11.83 -7.65 13.20
N HIS A 340 12.82 -6.88 12.73
CA HIS A 340 14.20 -6.68 13.17
C HIS A 340 14.70 -5.28 12.78
N GLY A 341 15.42 -4.64 13.70
CA GLY A 341 16.44 -3.65 13.39
C GLY A 341 17.82 -4.32 13.34
N ASP A 342 18.79 -3.55 12.86
CA ASP A 342 20.25 -3.72 12.97
C ASP A 342 20.95 -4.35 11.77
N SER A 343 21.39 -3.50 10.83
CA SER A 343 22.75 -3.56 10.25
C SER A 343 23.04 -2.37 9.33
N TYR A 344 23.31 -1.19 9.90
CA TYR A 344 24.10 -0.15 9.24
C TYR A 344 25.10 0.43 10.24
N GLY A 345 26.35 -0.04 10.16
CA GLY A 345 27.50 0.53 10.87
C GLY A 345 28.47 1.11 9.85
N ASN A 346 28.58 2.44 9.85
CA ASN A 346 29.55 3.25 9.11
C ASN A 346 31.00 2.77 9.27
N ALA A 347 31.77 2.79 8.18
CA ALA A 347 33.23 2.78 8.21
C ALA A 347 33.79 3.87 7.28
N HIS A 348 34.02 5.05 7.85
CA HIS A 348 34.96 6.09 7.41
C HIS A 348 35.43 6.76 8.72
N GLY A 349 36.69 7.02 9.05
CA GLY A 349 38.00 6.81 8.43
C GLY A 349 38.98 7.66 9.26
N THR A 350 40.25 7.23 9.44
CA THR A 350 41.35 8.18 9.67
C THR A 350 42.69 7.55 9.29
N ALA A 351 43.52 8.38 8.65
CA ALA A 351 44.77 8.10 7.97
C ALA A 351 45.97 7.96 8.91
N HIS A 352 47.08 7.37 8.40
CA HIS A 352 48.39 8.02 8.27
C HIS A 352 49.46 7.02 7.77
N GLY A 353 50.31 7.45 6.82
CA GLY A 353 51.66 6.92 6.65
C GLY A 353 52.04 6.44 5.25
N ASP A 354 52.43 7.36 4.37
CA ASP A 354 53.31 7.10 3.21
C ASP A 354 54.70 6.58 3.66
N PRO A 355 55.43 5.86 2.79
CA PRO A 355 56.50 6.57 2.07
C PRO A 355 56.61 6.23 0.58
N HIS A 356 56.98 7.28 -0.16
CA HIS A 356 57.62 7.29 -1.47
C HIS A 356 58.70 6.21 -1.68
N VAL A 357 58.84 5.68 -2.90
CA VAL A 357 59.88 6.01 -3.91
C VAL A 357 59.63 5.23 -5.22
N ASN A 358 59.95 5.89 -6.33
CA ASN A 358 59.59 5.64 -7.73
C ASN A 358 60.69 4.81 -8.49
N PRO A 359 60.75 4.72 -9.83
CA PRO A 359 60.63 3.46 -10.59
C PRO A 359 61.90 3.10 -11.39
N THR A 360 61.92 1.93 -12.05
CA THR A 360 62.82 1.74 -13.21
C THR A 360 62.15 0.94 -14.31
N ARG A 361 62.21 1.52 -15.51
CA ARG A 361 61.74 1.06 -16.82
C ARG A 361 62.96 0.52 -17.58
N ALA A 362 62.83 -0.62 -18.25
CA ALA A 362 63.65 -0.96 -19.42
C ALA A 362 62.96 -2.04 -20.28
N LEU A 363 62.62 -1.67 -21.51
CA LEU A 363 62.47 -2.54 -22.69
C LEU A 363 63.87 -3.07 -23.09
N PRO A 364 64.01 -4.12 -23.94
CA PRO A 364 63.51 -4.16 -25.32
C PRO A 364 62.24 -4.99 -25.52
#